data_AF-A0A6N9UHE5-F1
#
_entry.id   AF-A0A6N9UHE5-F1
#
_cell.length_a   1.000
_cell.length_b   1.000
_cell.length_c   1.000
_cell.angle_alpha   90.00
_cell.angle_beta   90.00
_cell.angle_gamma   90.00
#
_symmetry.space_group_name_H-M   'P 1'
#
loop_
_entity.id
_entity.type
_entity.pdbx_description
1 polymer ?
#
loop_
_entity_poly.entity_id
_entity_poly.type
_entity_poly.pdbx_seq_one_letter_code
_entity_poly.pdbx_strand_id
1 'polypeptide(L)'
;MTATHQPSTTSADAPSPVSFLAAAAALAAIDDALREARHETPTAPVPGPEQALASLMLLRQVREQLAGWETGLIETARDAGASWADLAHPLGVASRQAAERRYLRGRPGPAGTTGEQRVQATRRARAA
;
A
#
# COMPACT_ATOMS: atom_id res chain seq x y z
N MET A 1 3.14 -2.75 50.82
CA MET A 1 3.75 -1.99 49.71
C MET A 1 3.56 -2.82 48.44
N THR A 2 2.50 -2.54 47.70
CA THR A 2 2.05 -3.34 46.54
C THR A 2 2.75 -2.89 45.26
N ALA A 3 3.41 -3.83 44.59
CA ALA A 3 3.99 -3.64 43.27
C ALA A 3 2.88 -3.64 42.21
N THR A 4 2.68 -2.51 41.54
CA THR A 4 1.78 -2.41 40.40
C THR A 4 2.56 -2.81 39.14
N HIS A 5 2.31 -4.02 38.66
CA HIS A 5 2.71 -4.47 37.33
C HIS A 5 1.95 -3.62 36.30
N GLN A 6 2.65 -2.76 35.57
CA GLN A 6 2.08 -2.04 34.44
C GLN A 6 2.02 -3.01 33.25
N PRO A 7 0.86 -3.20 32.60
CA PRO A 7 0.79 -4.09 31.45
C PRO A 7 1.56 -3.45 30.29
N SER A 8 2.59 -4.13 29.82
CA SER A 8 3.22 -3.86 28.54
C SER A 8 2.16 -4.06 27.45
N THR A 9 1.64 -2.96 26.89
CA THR A 9 1.00 -3.05 25.59
C THR A 9 2.11 -3.30 24.59
N THR A 10 2.30 -4.58 24.24
CA THR A 10 2.86 -5.00 22.97
C THR A 10 2.03 -4.34 21.89
N SER A 11 2.42 -3.13 21.48
CA SER A 11 1.96 -2.55 20.23
C SER A 11 2.39 -3.54 19.17
N ALA A 12 1.39 -4.23 18.62
CA ALA A 12 1.53 -5.07 17.46
C ALA A 12 2.42 -4.34 16.45
N ASP A 13 3.41 -5.09 15.97
CA ASP A 13 4.32 -4.79 14.89
C ASP A 13 3.53 -4.25 13.69
N ALA A 14 3.22 -2.96 13.72
CA ALA A 14 2.83 -2.23 12.53
C ALA A 14 4.11 -2.20 11.70
N PRO A 15 4.11 -2.73 10.46
CA PRO A 15 5.27 -2.63 9.61
C PRO A 15 5.71 -1.17 9.64
N SER A 16 6.91 -0.93 10.17
CA SER A 16 7.45 0.41 10.33
C SER A 16 7.29 1.13 9.00
N PRO A 17 6.84 2.41 8.96
CA PRO A 17 6.71 3.10 7.69
C PRO A 17 8.11 3.10 7.07
N VAL A 18 8.30 2.29 6.04
CA VAL A 18 9.50 2.37 5.20
C VAL A 18 9.64 3.85 4.85
N SER A 19 10.83 4.41 5.07
CA SER A 19 11.04 5.81 4.70
C SER A 19 10.65 6.00 3.23
N PHE A 20 10.08 7.15 2.88
CA PHE A 20 9.70 7.45 1.50
C PHE A 20 10.84 7.13 0.51
N LEU A 21 12.08 7.48 0.88
CA LEU A 21 13.26 7.21 0.07
C LEU A 21 13.54 5.72 -0.11
N ALA A 22 13.37 4.90 0.93
CA ALA A 22 13.51 3.45 0.83
C ALA A 22 12.42 2.83 -0.06
N ALA A 23 11.18 3.28 0.07
CA ALA A 23 10.08 2.84 -0.79
C ALA A 23 10.32 3.24 -2.26
N ALA A 24 10.75 4.48 -2.51
CA ALA A 24 11.07 4.96 -3.85
C ALA A 24 12.24 4.17 -4.49
N ALA A 25 13.30 3.90 -3.73
CA ALA A 25 14.43 3.10 -4.21
C ALA A 25 14.01 1.65 -4.53
N ALA A 26 13.20 1.04 -3.67
CA ALA A 26 12.68 -0.31 -3.90
C ALA A 26 11.78 -0.37 -5.15
N LEU A 27 10.91 0.63 -5.35
CA LEU A 27 10.07 0.72 -6.56
C LEU A 27 10.89 0.87 -7.83
N ALA A 28 11.97 1.67 -7.81
CA ALA A 28 12.88 1.79 -8.94
C ALA A 28 13.56 0.45 -9.27
N ALA A 29 14.08 -0.26 -8.26
CA ALA A 29 14.69 -1.57 -8.46
C ALA A 29 13.70 -2.61 -9.01
N ILE A 30 12.43 -2.56 -8.59
CA ILE A 30 11.37 -3.43 -9.13
C ILE A 30 11.09 -3.08 -10.60
N ASP A 31 10.98 -1.80 -10.97
CA ASP A 31 10.77 -1.40 -12.38
C ASP A 31 11.91 -1.88 -13.28
N ASP A 32 13.15 -1.74 -12.83
CA ASP A 32 14.33 -2.22 -13.55
C ASP A 32 14.28 -3.75 -13.74
N ALA A 33 14.01 -4.50 -12.68
CA ALA A 33 13.86 -5.96 -12.76
C ALA A 33 12.72 -6.40 -13.70
N LEU A 34 11.59 -5.68 -13.70
CA LEU A 34 10.47 -5.93 -14.61
C LEU A 34 10.79 -5.56 -16.06
N ARG A 35 11.66 -4.57 -16.30
CA ARG A 35 12.12 -4.22 -17.64
C ARG A 35 13.06 -5.30 -18.18
N GLU A 36 13.98 -5.78 -17.37
CA GLU A 36 14.89 -6.88 -17.73
C GLU A 36 14.12 -8.15 -18.07
N ALA A 37 13.17 -8.56 -17.20
CA ALA A 37 12.34 -9.74 -17.43
C ALA A 37 11.48 -9.67 -18.70
N ARG A 38 11.15 -8.47 -19.20
CA ARG A 38 10.44 -8.28 -20.48
C ARG A 38 11.32 -8.46 -21.70
N HIS A 39 12.64 -8.39 -21.55
CA HIS A 39 13.61 -8.55 -22.63
C HIS A 39 14.27 -9.93 -22.63
N GLU A 40 14.07 -10.70 -21.57
CA GLU A 40 14.55 -12.07 -21.46
C GLU A 40 13.83 -12.99 -22.47
N THR A 41 14.62 -13.64 -23.32
CA THR A 41 14.10 -14.63 -24.27
C THR A 41 13.89 -15.95 -23.53
N PRO A 42 12.72 -16.60 -23.62
CA PRO A 42 12.45 -17.85 -22.89
C PRO A 42 13.36 -18.97 -23.39
N THR A 43 14.53 -19.08 -22.78
CA THR A 43 15.51 -20.16 -22.99
C THR A 43 15.47 -21.15 -21.82
N ALA A 44 14.78 -20.77 -20.73
CA ALA A 44 14.65 -21.57 -19.52
C ALA A 44 13.63 -22.71 -19.68
N PRO A 45 13.85 -23.85 -19.02
CA PRO A 45 12.91 -24.97 -19.02
C PRO A 45 11.56 -24.60 -18.38
N VAL A 46 10.51 -25.31 -18.78
CA VAL A 46 9.14 -25.11 -18.25
C VAL A 46 9.14 -25.37 -16.73
N PRO A 47 8.64 -24.42 -15.91
CA PRO A 47 8.65 -24.57 -14.45
C PRO A 47 7.74 -25.71 -13.99
N GLY A 48 8.18 -26.44 -12.96
CA GLY A 48 7.35 -27.42 -12.27
C GLY A 48 6.26 -26.78 -11.40
N PRO A 49 5.27 -27.58 -10.93
CA PRO A 49 4.11 -27.06 -10.18
C PRO A 49 4.49 -26.35 -8.88
N GLU A 50 5.49 -26.86 -8.14
CA GLU A 50 5.96 -26.23 -6.89
C GLU A 50 6.56 -24.84 -7.13
N GLN A 51 7.35 -24.69 -8.20
CA GLN A 51 7.93 -23.40 -8.59
C GLN A 51 6.85 -22.37 -8.95
N ALA A 52 5.79 -22.81 -9.65
CA ALA A 52 4.66 -21.96 -9.99
C ALA A 52 3.89 -21.51 -8.73
N LEU A 53 3.63 -22.41 -7.78
CA LEU A 53 2.97 -22.08 -6.52
C LEU A 53 3.81 -21.14 -5.65
N ALA A 54 5.11 -21.39 -5.53
CA ALA A 54 6.04 -20.49 -4.82
C ALA A 54 6.05 -19.08 -5.44
N SER A 55 6.03 -18.99 -6.77
CA SER A 55 5.95 -17.72 -7.49
C SER A 55 4.65 -16.96 -7.20
N LEU A 56 3.51 -17.67 -7.09
CA LEU A 56 2.24 -17.05 -6.71
C LEU A 56 2.22 -16.54 -5.26
N MET A 57 2.84 -17.29 -4.34
CA MET A 57 2.99 -16.85 -2.95
C MET A 57 3.84 -15.59 -2.84
N LEU A 58 4.97 -15.55 -3.55
CA LEU A 58 5.83 -14.37 -3.62
C LEU A 58 5.09 -13.18 -4.22
N LEU A 59 4.37 -13.38 -5.33
CA LEU A 59 3.57 -12.32 -5.96
C LEU A 59 2.54 -11.73 -5.01
N ARG A 60 1.86 -12.56 -4.21
CA ARG A 60 0.93 -12.09 -3.18
C ARG A 60 1.64 -11.23 -2.14
N GLN A 61 2.76 -11.71 -1.59
CA GLN A 61 3.51 -11.00 -0.56
C GLN A 61 4.04 -9.65 -1.07
N VAL A 62 4.50 -9.58 -2.31
CA VAL A 62 4.93 -8.33 -2.94
C VAL A 62 3.75 -7.36 -3.08
N ARG A 63 2.59 -7.83 -3.58
CA ARG A 63 1.37 -7.00 -3.70
C ARG A 63 0.92 -6.43 -2.36
N GLU A 64 0.98 -7.21 -1.29
CA GLU A 64 0.62 -6.77 0.05
C GLU A 64 1.58 -5.68 0.56
N GLN A 65 2.89 -5.85 0.37
CA GLN A 65 3.88 -4.83 0.71
C GLN A 65 3.67 -3.53 -0.08
N LEU A 66 3.48 -3.62 -1.40
CA LEU A 66 3.23 -2.47 -2.27
C LEU A 66 1.94 -1.74 -1.89
N ALA A 67 0.87 -2.47 -1.56
CA ALA A 67 -0.36 -1.89 -1.07
C ALA A 67 -0.17 -1.14 0.27
N GLY A 68 0.70 -1.67 1.15
CA GLY A 68 1.09 -1.00 2.39
C GLY A 68 1.79 0.34 2.17
N TRP A 69 2.59 0.48 1.11
CA TRP A 69 3.33 1.71 0.81
C TRP A 69 2.45 2.79 0.15
N GLU A 70 1.39 2.41 -0.58
CA GLU A 70 0.54 3.34 -1.33
C GLU A 70 0.01 4.48 -0.47
N THR A 71 -0.48 4.20 0.74
CA THR A 71 -1.02 5.23 1.65
C THR A 71 0.07 6.22 2.06
N GLY A 72 1.26 5.74 2.44
CA GLY A 72 2.38 6.61 2.84
C GLY A 72 2.94 7.46 1.69
N LEU A 73 2.94 6.93 0.46
CA LEU A 73 3.32 7.68 -0.74
C LEU A 73 2.31 8.79 -1.06
N ILE A 74 1.00 8.49 -0.92
CA ILE A 74 -0.06 9.50 -1.07
C ILE A 74 0.08 10.59 -0.01
N GLU A 75 0.29 10.23 1.26
CA GLU A 75 0.48 11.19 2.35
C GLU A 75 1.70 12.08 2.09
N THR A 76 2.83 11.49 1.71
CA THR A 76 4.05 12.25 1.38
C THR A 76 3.80 13.24 0.23
N ALA A 77 3.11 12.82 -0.83
CA ALA A 77 2.77 13.71 -1.94
C ALA A 77 1.80 14.83 -1.53
N ARG A 78 0.83 14.53 -0.67
CA ARG A 78 -0.12 15.51 -0.12
C ARG A 78 0.58 16.54 0.77
N ASP A 79 1.54 16.11 1.59
CA ASP A 79 2.35 16.98 2.45
C ASP A 79 3.28 17.88 1.62
N ALA A 80 3.75 17.38 0.47
CA ALA A 80 4.46 18.18 -0.53
C ALA A 80 3.56 19.13 -1.35
N GLY A 81 2.24 19.12 -1.11
CA GLY A 81 1.28 20.05 -1.71
C GLY A 81 0.51 19.51 -2.92
N ALA A 82 0.74 18.27 -3.36
CA ALA A 82 0.02 17.70 -4.52
C ALA A 82 -1.47 17.60 -4.23
N SER A 83 -2.34 18.11 -5.12
CA SER A 83 -3.79 18.00 -4.95
C SER A 83 -4.30 16.59 -5.26
N TRP A 84 -5.53 16.29 -4.83
CA TRP A 84 -6.20 15.04 -5.24
C TRP A 84 -6.38 14.91 -6.76
N ALA A 85 -6.38 16.02 -7.49
CA ALA A 85 -6.43 15.99 -8.95
C ALA A 85 -5.08 15.56 -9.53
N ASP A 86 -3.97 16.07 -8.96
CA ASP A 86 -2.61 15.69 -9.35
C ASP A 86 -2.33 14.19 -9.07
N LEU A 87 -2.94 13.65 -8.01
CA LEU A 87 -2.83 12.23 -7.64
C LEU A 87 -3.69 11.30 -8.51
N ALA A 88 -4.66 11.80 -9.27
CA ALA A 88 -5.56 10.94 -10.03
C ALA A 88 -4.83 10.12 -11.10
N HIS A 89 -3.95 10.79 -11.87
CA HIS A 89 -3.19 10.13 -12.92
C HIS A 89 -2.17 9.10 -12.37
N PRO A 90 -1.30 9.44 -11.39
CA PRO A 90 -0.38 8.47 -10.78
C PRO A 90 -1.06 7.26 -10.13
N LEU A 91 -2.26 7.43 -9.56
CA LEU A 91 -3.02 6.32 -8.96
C LEU A 91 -3.81 5.49 -9.99
N GLY A 92 -3.73 5.83 -11.29
CA GLY A 92 -4.43 5.13 -12.36
C GLY A 92 -5.96 5.28 -12.29
N VAL A 93 -6.45 6.39 -11.75
CA VAL A 93 -7.89 6.64 -11.58
C VAL A 93 -8.35 7.85 -12.40
N ALA A 94 -9.57 7.79 -12.92
CA ALA A 94 -10.09 8.79 -13.85
C ALA A 94 -10.42 10.15 -13.22
N SER A 95 -10.46 10.26 -11.89
CA SER A 95 -10.89 11.50 -11.23
C SER A 95 -10.32 11.72 -9.84
N ARG A 96 -10.33 12.99 -9.42
CA ARG A 96 -10.03 13.44 -8.07
C ARG A 96 -10.77 12.65 -6.99
N GLN A 97 -12.08 12.44 -7.18
CA GLN A 97 -12.90 11.71 -6.20
C GLN A 97 -12.52 10.23 -6.13
N ALA A 98 -12.14 9.64 -7.27
CA ALA A 98 -11.67 8.26 -7.29
C ALA A 98 -10.33 8.11 -6.56
N ALA A 99 -9.44 9.10 -6.65
CA ALA A 99 -8.18 9.15 -5.91
C ALA A 99 -8.43 9.25 -4.39
N GLU A 100 -9.27 10.19 -3.97
CA GLU A 100 -9.65 10.36 -2.56
C GLU A 100 -10.29 9.09 -2.00
N ARG A 101 -11.20 8.45 -2.75
CA ARG A 101 -11.84 7.20 -2.36
C ARG A 101 -10.84 6.05 -2.19
N ARG A 102 -9.84 5.95 -3.07
CA ARG A 102 -8.79 4.92 -2.99
C ARG A 102 -7.97 5.08 -1.70
N TYR A 103 -7.52 6.30 -1.42
CA TYR A 103 -6.82 6.63 -0.18
C TYR A 103 -7.64 6.28 1.07
N LEU A 104 -8.93 6.66 1.09
CA LEU A 104 -9.81 6.36 2.22
C LEU A 104 -10.06 4.86 2.43
N ARG A 105 -9.92 4.01 1.41
CA ARG A 105 -9.96 2.55 1.56
C ARG A 105 -8.66 1.97 2.12
N GLY A 106 -7.51 2.55 1.76
CA GLY A 106 -6.18 2.11 2.22
C GLY A 106 -5.89 2.47 3.67
N ARG A 107 -6.51 3.54 4.21
CA ARG A 107 -6.28 3.97 5.60
C ARG A 107 -6.67 2.85 6.60
N PRO A 108 -5.84 2.51 7.59
CA PRO A 108 -6.33 1.73 8.73
C PRO A 108 -7.41 2.55 9.45
N GLY A 109 -8.59 1.98 9.60
CA GLY A 109 -9.68 2.58 10.39
C GLY A 109 -9.66 2.01 11.81
N PRO A 110 -10.53 2.49 12.70
CA PRO A 110 -10.84 1.74 13.93
C PRO A 110 -11.14 0.29 13.56
N ALA A 111 -10.61 -0.66 14.32
CA ALA A 111 -10.76 -2.09 14.07
C ALA A 111 -12.24 -2.42 13.81
N GLY A 112 -12.53 -3.04 12.66
CA GLY A 112 -13.89 -3.44 12.28
C GLY A 112 -14.64 -2.53 11.30
N THR A 113 -14.06 -1.40 10.87
CA THR A 113 -14.69 -0.54 9.83
C THR A 113 -14.23 -0.91 8.42
N THR A 114 -15.17 -1.11 7.48
CA THR A 114 -14.82 -1.34 6.07
C THR A 114 -14.51 -0.02 5.36
N GLY A 115 -13.68 -0.07 4.30
CA GLY A 115 -13.32 1.12 3.52
C GLY A 115 -14.53 1.89 2.95
N GLU A 116 -15.65 1.21 2.67
CA GLU A 116 -16.88 1.83 2.16
C GLU A 116 -17.63 2.65 3.24
N GLN A 117 -17.65 2.16 4.48
CA GLN A 117 -18.29 2.86 5.59
C GLN A 117 -17.60 4.20 5.88
N ARG A 118 -16.29 4.29 5.64
CA ARG A 118 -15.51 5.53 5.83
C ARG A 118 -15.77 6.58 4.75
N VAL A 119 -15.94 6.14 3.50
CA VAL A 119 -16.32 7.02 2.39
C VAL A 119 -17.70 7.65 2.69
N GLN A 120 -18.63 6.88 3.24
CA GLN A 120 -19.95 7.38 3.62
C GLN A 120 -19.90 8.34 4.82
N ALA A 121 -19.06 8.08 5.83
CA ALA A 121 -18.87 9.00 6.96
C ALA A 121 -18.35 10.36 6.50
N THR A 122 -17.35 10.38 5.61
CA THR A 122 -16.81 11.62 5.02
C THR A 122 -17.86 12.37 4.18
N ARG A 123 -18.69 11.63 3.43
CA ARG A 123 -19.79 12.20 2.65
C ARG A 123 -20.86 12.84 3.55
N ARG A 124 -21.22 12.20 4.66
CA ARG A 124 -22.19 12.72 5.64
C ARG A 124 -21.68 13.98 6.34
N ALA A 125 -20.40 14.04 6.69
CA ALA A 125 -19.79 15.23 7.30
C ALA A 125 -19.74 16.46 6.37
N ARG A 126 -19.80 16.27 5.04
CA ARG A 126 -19.90 17.36 4.06
C ARG A 126 -21.33 17.79 3.75
N ALA A 127 -22.32 17.01 4.18
CA ALA A 127 -23.74 17.27 3.94
C ALA A 127 -24.47 17.86 5.17
N ALA A 128 -23.74 18.03 6.28
CA ALA A 128 -24.17 18.73 7.48
C ALA A 128 -23.43 20.09 7.54
#